data_AF-A0A9W9K3S2-F1
#
_entry.id   AF-A0A9W9K3S2-F1
#
_cell.length_a   1.000
_cell.length_b   1.000
_cell.length_c   1.000
_cell.angle_alpha   90.00
_cell.angle_beta   90.00
_cell.angle_gamma   90.00
#
_symmetry.space_group_name_H-M   'P 1'
#
loop_
_entity.id
_entity.type
_entity.pdbx_description
1 polymer ?
#
loop_
_entity_poly.entity_id
_entity_poly.type
_entity_poly.pdbx_seq_one_letter_code
_entity_poly.pdbx_strand_id
1 'polypeptide(L)'
;MLAKVFIVFLLAVTLLASPTRPKGKLAKRKLPKIDARYFPGIRKRQVEDGFRDALKLANAMSDPPKSAANNIFKLWFNEIDWDNVQRSFDTILGGAKGQPGRNLREGNPILANILVVNEHQRPSACRATNFGSQILATMVNGHTQTPTMVICDAAFYNGGIDKSYGCDEHDTSQDLCMGCVPAVTCQSVGQSRVSLAMLTLGSTILHELTHWKELMPNGKTDDLTTTMKEARYGNSKLGGDKANAIHNAQSYQWFANQMYWSWECEVDFGNPQ
;
A
#
# COMPACT_ATOMS: atom_id res chain seq x y z
N MET A 1 3.90 -67.34 -44.21
CA MET A 1 3.56 -66.96 -42.82
C MET A 1 4.75 -66.22 -42.24
N LEU A 2 4.76 -64.88 -42.28
CA LEU A 2 5.83 -64.04 -41.72
C LEU A 2 5.40 -63.54 -40.34
N ALA A 3 6.17 -63.91 -39.31
CA ALA A 3 5.97 -63.48 -37.94
C ALA A 3 6.48 -62.03 -37.76
N LYS A 4 5.61 -61.14 -37.27
CA LYS A 4 5.95 -59.78 -36.87
C LYS A 4 6.56 -59.79 -35.47
N VAL A 5 7.81 -59.37 -35.34
CA VAL A 5 8.49 -59.15 -34.06
C VAL A 5 8.17 -57.74 -33.58
N PHE A 6 7.52 -57.62 -32.42
CA PHE A 6 7.30 -56.36 -31.71
C PHE A 6 8.49 -56.11 -30.77
N ILE A 7 9.23 -55.03 -31.00
CA ILE A 7 10.27 -54.54 -30.08
C ILE A 7 9.61 -53.53 -29.14
N VAL A 8 9.53 -53.85 -27.85
CA VAL A 8 9.08 -52.95 -26.79
C VAL A 8 10.31 -52.21 -26.25
N PHE A 9 10.38 -50.90 -26.48
CA PHE A 9 11.36 -50.03 -25.82
C PHE A 9 10.87 -49.70 -24.40
N LEU A 10 11.56 -50.21 -23.38
CA LEU A 10 11.44 -49.71 -22.01
C LEU A 10 12.23 -48.39 -21.88
N LEU A 11 11.52 -47.26 -21.78
CA LEU A 11 12.11 -46.03 -21.24
C LEU A 11 12.27 -46.18 -19.73
N ALA A 12 13.52 -46.28 -19.26
CA ALA A 12 13.85 -46.12 -17.85
C ALA A 12 13.80 -44.61 -17.50
N VAL A 13 12.77 -44.19 -16.78
CA VAL A 13 12.69 -42.84 -16.19
C VAL A 13 13.53 -42.83 -14.92
N THR A 14 14.75 -42.31 -15.00
CA THR A 14 15.57 -42.00 -13.81
C THR A 14 15.00 -40.77 -13.10
N LEU A 15 14.29 -41.00 -12.01
CA LEU A 15 13.89 -39.96 -11.05
C LEU A 15 15.12 -39.47 -10.30
N LEU A 16 15.71 -38.35 -10.75
CA LEU A 16 16.69 -37.60 -9.98
C LEU A 16 15.97 -36.94 -8.79
N ALA A 17 16.21 -37.45 -7.59
CA ALA A 17 15.77 -36.81 -6.36
C ALA A 17 16.50 -35.47 -6.20
N SER A 18 15.77 -34.37 -6.40
CA SER A 18 16.29 -33.03 -6.13
C SER A 18 16.73 -32.90 -4.67
N PRO A 19 17.90 -32.28 -4.40
CA PRO A 19 18.35 -32.07 -3.03
C PRO A 19 17.31 -31.24 -2.27
N THR A 20 16.80 -31.81 -1.18
CA THR A 20 15.88 -31.14 -0.27
C THR A 20 16.63 -30.04 0.46
N ARG A 21 16.46 -28.80 -0.02
CA ARG A 21 16.96 -27.59 0.63
C ARG A 21 16.50 -27.60 2.10
N PRO A 22 17.39 -27.38 3.08
CA PRO A 22 16.99 -27.36 4.49
C PRO A 22 15.90 -26.30 4.68
N LYS A 23 14.72 -26.74 5.10
CA LYS A 23 13.61 -25.88 5.49
C LYS A 23 14.00 -25.16 6.79
N GLY A 24 14.77 -24.09 6.68
CA GLY A 24 14.90 -23.14 7.77
C GLY A 24 13.49 -22.72 8.18
N LYS A 25 13.15 -22.93 9.47
CA LYS A 25 11.90 -22.43 10.03
C LYS A 25 11.90 -20.90 9.89
N LEU A 26 11.30 -20.40 8.81
CA LEU A 26 10.96 -18.99 8.66
C LEU A 26 10.14 -18.62 9.88
N ALA A 27 10.71 -17.78 10.76
CA ALA A 27 9.95 -17.16 11.83
C ALA A 27 8.69 -16.55 11.22
N LYS A 28 7.51 -16.81 11.81
CA LYS A 28 6.26 -16.18 11.38
C LYS A 28 6.45 -14.66 11.49
N ARG A 29 6.72 -13.99 10.37
CA ARG A 29 6.95 -12.54 10.33
C ARG A 29 5.59 -11.86 10.44
N LYS A 30 5.56 -10.71 11.11
CA LYS A 30 4.31 -10.03 11.48
C LYS A 30 4.35 -8.61 10.94
N LEU A 31 3.17 -8.13 10.55
CA LEU A 31 2.86 -6.70 10.41
C LEU A 31 3.40 -5.89 11.61
N PRO A 32 3.54 -4.56 11.48
CA PRO A 32 4.00 -3.70 12.57
C PRO A 32 3.32 -4.02 13.90
N LYS A 33 4.05 -3.84 15.00
CA LYS A 33 3.48 -4.04 16.34
C LYS A 33 2.50 -2.91 16.63
N ILE A 34 1.21 -3.19 16.47
CA ILE A 34 0.13 -2.29 16.84
C ILE A 34 -0.17 -2.53 18.32
N ASP A 35 0.05 -1.50 19.13
CA ASP A 35 -0.26 -1.57 20.55
C ASP A 35 -1.77 -1.42 20.77
N ALA A 36 -2.42 -2.52 21.18
CA ALA A 36 -3.86 -2.56 21.41
C ALA A 36 -4.33 -1.57 22.50
N ARG A 37 -3.43 -1.08 23.36
CA ARG A 37 -3.76 -0.02 24.33
C ARG A 37 -4.08 1.31 23.66
N TYR A 38 -3.58 1.53 22.44
CA TYR A 38 -3.82 2.75 21.67
C TYR A 38 -4.95 2.58 20.65
N PHE A 39 -5.30 1.34 20.32
CA PHE A 39 -6.38 1.03 19.38
C PHE A 39 -7.24 -0.09 19.98
N PRO A 40 -8.27 0.23 20.78
CA PRO A 40 -9.20 -0.80 21.23
C PRO A 40 -10.12 -1.25 20.08
N GLY A 41 -10.58 -2.50 20.16
CA GLY A 41 -11.66 -3.04 19.33
C GLY A 41 -11.45 -2.87 17.81
N ILE A 42 -12.47 -2.29 17.16
CA ILE A 42 -12.56 -2.14 15.70
C ILE A 42 -11.40 -1.30 15.12
N ARG A 43 -10.90 -0.29 15.84
CA ARG A 43 -9.81 0.56 15.37
C ARG A 43 -8.52 -0.23 15.16
N LYS A 44 -8.19 -1.19 16.04
CA LYS A 44 -7.02 -2.05 15.83
C LYS A 44 -7.17 -2.90 14.57
N ARG A 45 -8.34 -3.50 14.38
CA ARG A 45 -8.64 -4.28 13.19
C ARG A 45 -8.49 -3.41 11.94
N GLN A 46 -9.01 -2.19 11.96
CA GLN A 46 -8.91 -1.25 10.84
C GLN A 46 -7.45 -0.90 10.51
N VAL A 47 -6.59 -0.65 11.51
CA VAL A 47 -5.15 -0.44 11.30
C VAL A 47 -4.47 -1.70 10.74
N GLU A 48 -4.76 -2.88 11.28
CA GLU A 48 -4.22 -4.15 10.79
C GLU A 48 -4.61 -4.41 9.33
N ASP A 49 -5.89 -4.20 9.00
CA ASP A 49 -6.41 -4.28 7.64
C ASP A 49 -5.80 -3.21 6.73
N GLY A 50 -5.61 -1.98 7.23
CA GLY A 50 -4.98 -0.89 6.52
C GLY A 50 -3.56 -1.23 6.08
N PHE A 51 -2.74 -1.85 6.94
CA PHE A 51 -1.42 -2.32 6.51
C PHE A 51 -1.50 -3.39 5.41
N ARG A 52 -2.49 -4.29 5.47
CA ARG A 52 -2.70 -5.30 4.41
C ARG A 52 -3.14 -4.65 3.11
N ASP A 53 -4.00 -3.65 3.18
CA ASP A 53 -4.49 -2.89 2.03
C ASP A 53 -3.36 -2.06 1.42
N ALA A 54 -2.48 -1.45 2.22
CA ALA A 54 -1.26 -0.78 1.74
C ALA A 54 -0.36 -1.72 0.93
N LEU A 55 -0.19 -2.97 1.38
CA LEU A 55 0.56 -3.99 0.63
C LEU A 55 -0.19 -4.44 -0.63
N LYS A 56 -1.53 -4.54 -0.58
CA LYS A 56 -2.36 -4.84 -1.77
C LYS A 56 -2.17 -3.76 -2.84
N LEU A 57 -2.24 -2.48 -2.46
CA LEU A 57 -2.01 -1.33 -3.32
C LEU A 57 -0.58 -1.32 -3.88
N ALA A 58 0.44 -1.53 -3.04
CA ALA A 58 1.83 -1.62 -3.51
C ALA A 58 2.03 -2.78 -4.49
N ASN A 59 1.39 -3.93 -4.25
CA ASN A 59 1.51 -5.09 -5.12
C ASN A 59 0.83 -4.91 -6.49
N ALA A 60 -0.22 -4.08 -6.57
CA ALA A 60 -0.82 -3.71 -7.86
C ALA A 60 0.22 -3.11 -8.83
N MET A 61 1.34 -2.58 -8.30
CA MET A 61 2.42 -2.01 -9.09
C MET A 61 3.44 -3.01 -9.62
N SER A 62 3.43 -4.25 -9.14
CA SER A 62 4.46 -5.22 -9.49
C SER A 62 4.21 -6.00 -10.77
N ASP A 63 3.00 -5.96 -11.30
CA ASP A 63 2.66 -6.64 -12.56
C ASP A 63 1.51 -5.97 -13.35
N PRO A 64 1.48 -4.64 -13.50
CA PRO A 64 0.38 -4.01 -14.21
C PRO A 64 0.46 -4.30 -15.72
N PRO A 65 -0.69 -4.38 -16.42
CA PRO A 65 -0.70 -4.39 -17.89
C PRO A 65 0.09 -3.19 -18.42
N LYS A 66 1.16 -3.44 -19.20
CA LYS A 66 2.15 -2.42 -19.59
C LYS A 66 1.54 -1.14 -20.19
N SER A 67 0.49 -1.28 -21.01
CA SER A 67 -0.18 -0.14 -21.65
C SER A 67 -0.94 0.73 -20.65
N ALA A 68 -1.72 0.13 -19.75
CA ALA A 68 -2.44 0.85 -18.69
C ALA A 68 -1.47 1.49 -17.70
N ALA A 69 -0.42 0.76 -17.32
CA ALA A 69 0.59 1.23 -16.38
C ALA A 69 1.32 2.47 -16.90
N ASN A 70 1.72 2.48 -18.17
CA ASN A 70 2.41 3.61 -18.78
C ASN A 70 1.54 4.87 -18.81
N ASN A 71 0.26 4.74 -19.17
CA ASN A 71 -0.64 5.89 -19.25
C ASN A 71 -0.91 6.50 -17.88
N ILE A 72 -1.21 5.66 -16.89
CA ILE A 72 -1.46 6.11 -15.52
C ILE A 72 -0.17 6.67 -14.89
N PHE A 73 0.97 6.03 -15.09
CA PHE A 73 2.26 6.50 -14.55
C PHE A 73 2.60 7.92 -15.03
N LYS A 74 2.41 8.19 -16.32
CA LYS A 74 2.62 9.53 -16.89
C LYS A 74 1.69 10.59 -16.29
N LEU A 75 0.61 10.23 -15.59
CA LEU A 75 -0.20 11.22 -14.86
C LEU A 75 0.51 11.69 -13.60
N TRP A 76 1.23 10.80 -12.92
CA TRP A 76 1.75 11.03 -11.56
C TRP A 76 3.26 11.30 -11.52
N PHE A 77 4.03 10.79 -12.47
CA PHE A 77 5.49 10.84 -12.47
C PHE A 77 6.06 11.17 -13.85
N ASN A 78 7.35 11.50 -13.91
CA ASN A 78 8.08 11.55 -15.17
C ASN A 78 8.47 10.14 -15.62
N GLU A 79 8.45 9.88 -16.92
CA GLU A 79 8.76 8.56 -17.50
C GLU A 79 10.12 8.01 -17.07
N ILE A 80 11.11 8.90 -16.90
CA ILE A 80 12.47 8.53 -16.45
C ILE A 80 12.50 7.97 -15.02
N ASP A 81 11.48 8.26 -14.20
CA ASP A 81 11.41 7.84 -12.80
C ASP A 81 10.82 6.43 -12.63
N TRP A 82 10.41 5.76 -13.72
CA TRP A 82 9.69 4.48 -13.67
C TRP A 82 10.39 3.44 -12.80
N ASP A 83 11.67 3.16 -13.09
CA ASP A 83 12.43 2.12 -12.38
C ASP A 83 12.59 2.45 -10.89
N ASN A 84 12.71 3.74 -10.58
CA ASN A 84 12.88 4.24 -9.22
C ASN A 84 11.57 4.11 -8.41
N VAL A 85 10.44 4.49 -9.01
CA VAL A 85 9.12 4.35 -8.39
C VAL A 85 8.77 2.86 -8.19
N GLN A 86 9.03 2.02 -9.19
CA GLN A 86 8.81 0.59 -9.09
C GLN A 86 9.68 -0.04 -7.98
N ARG A 87 10.94 0.38 -7.86
CA ARG A 87 11.84 -0.08 -6.80
C ARG A 87 11.34 0.33 -5.40
N SER A 88 10.72 1.49 -5.24
CA SER A 88 10.10 1.87 -3.96
C SER A 88 8.98 0.90 -3.57
N PHE A 89 8.06 0.59 -4.48
CA PHE A 89 6.99 -0.39 -4.20
C PHE A 89 7.54 -1.80 -3.94
N ASP A 90 8.51 -2.25 -4.73
CA ASP A 90 9.18 -3.53 -4.50
C ASP A 90 9.89 -3.55 -3.14
N THR A 91 10.51 -2.44 -2.72
CA THR A 91 11.13 -2.32 -1.40
C THR A 91 10.10 -2.46 -0.30
N ILE A 92 8.92 -1.81 -0.41
CA ILE A 92 7.80 -1.97 0.52
C ILE A 92 7.34 -3.44 0.61
N LEU A 93 7.34 -4.16 -0.51
CA LEU A 93 6.94 -5.58 -0.59
C LEU A 93 8.04 -6.57 -0.16
N GLY A 94 9.24 -6.08 0.17
CA GLY A 94 10.37 -6.90 0.60
C GLY A 94 11.19 -7.50 -0.54
N GLY A 95 11.16 -6.88 -1.72
CA GLY A 95 11.99 -7.22 -2.88
C GLY A 95 11.24 -7.24 -4.20
N ALA A 96 11.99 -7.31 -5.29
CA ALA A 96 11.44 -7.40 -6.65
C ALA A 96 10.70 -8.73 -6.88
N LYS A 97 9.82 -8.76 -7.88
CA LYS A 97 9.00 -9.95 -8.20
C LYS A 97 9.91 -11.16 -8.45
N GLY A 98 9.60 -12.28 -7.80
CA GLY A 98 10.40 -13.51 -7.90
C GLY A 98 11.66 -13.54 -7.03
N GLN A 99 11.99 -12.49 -6.28
CA GLN A 99 13.13 -12.53 -5.36
C GLN A 99 12.84 -13.38 -4.11
N PRO A 100 13.83 -14.16 -3.63
CA PRO A 100 13.70 -14.89 -2.37
C PRO A 100 13.44 -13.93 -1.20
N GLY A 101 12.40 -14.20 -0.42
CA GLY A 101 12.05 -13.40 0.76
C GLY A 101 10.99 -12.33 0.54
N ARG A 102 10.60 -12.06 -0.71
CA ARG A 102 9.40 -11.27 -1.02
C ARG A 102 8.16 -11.96 -0.46
N ASN A 103 7.34 -11.22 0.29
CA ASN A 103 6.09 -11.72 0.84
C ASN A 103 4.98 -10.70 0.64
N LEU A 104 4.06 -10.98 -0.29
CA LEU A 104 2.97 -10.06 -0.62
C LEU A 104 1.99 -9.83 0.55
N ARG A 105 1.94 -10.76 1.52
CA ARG A 105 1.04 -10.67 2.69
C ARG A 105 1.65 -9.94 3.87
N GLU A 106 2.98 -9.92 3.96
CA GLU A 106 3.72 -9.40 5.14
C GLU A 106 4.60 -8.19 4.79
N GLY A 107 4.89 -7.97 3.51
CA GLY A 107 5.75 -6.90 3.03
C GLY A 107 7.22 -7.08 3.41
N ASN A 108 7.95 -5.98 3.42
CA ASN A 108 9.33 -5.93 3.87
C ASN A 108 9.41 -6.23 5.38
N PRO A 109 10.31 -7.14 5.82
CA PRO A 109 10.47 -7.43 7.25
C PRO A 109 10.74 -6.21 8.13
N ILE A 110 11.37 -5.16 7.58
CA ILE A 110 11.65 -3.95 8.36
C ILE A 110 10.37 -3.24 8.79
N LEU A 111 9.22 -3.46 8.13
CA LEU A 111 7.92 -2.91 8.57
C LEU A 111 7.62 -3.23 10.04
N ALA A 112 8.10 -4.36 10.57
CA ALA A 112 7.95 -4.73 11.97
C ALA A 112 8.61 -3.73 12.96
N ASN A 113 9.54 -2.88 12.49
CA ASN A 113 10.22 -1.86 13.29
C ASN A 113 9.40 -0.57 13.47
N ILE A 114 8.29 -0.42 12.72
CA ILE A 114 7.41 0.73 12.87
C ILE A 114 6.62 0.57 14.18
N LEU A 115 6.74 1.56 15.05
CA LEU A 115 5.83 1.69 16.20
C LEU A 115 4.56 2.41 15.75
N VAL A 116 3.40 1.77 15.89
CA VAL A 116 2.11 2.37 15.51
C VAL A 116 1.37 2.81 16.77
N VAL A 117 1.03 4.10 16.85
CA VAL A 117 0.34 4.73 17.99
C VAL A 117 -0.82 5.62 17.51
N ASN A 118 -1.76 5.90 18.41
CA ASN A 118 -2.85 6.84 18.13
C ASN A 118 -2.42 8.29 18.41
N GLU A 119 -3.27 9.25 18.00
CA GLU A 119 -3.04 10.68 18.22
C GLU A 119 -2.87 11.08 19.69
N HIS A 120 -3.52 10.40 20.64
CA HIS A 120 -3.40 10.74 22.07
C HIS A 120 -1.97 10.55 22.60
N GLN A 121 -1.20 9.63 22.01
CA GLN A 121 0.21 9.45 22.38
C GLN A 121 1.12 10.55 21.79
N ARG A 122 0.70 11.19 20.70
CA ARG A 122 1.47 12.23 19.99
C ARG A 122 0.52 13.32 19.46
N PRO A 123 -0.14 14.11 20.32
CA PRO A 123 -1.21 15.01 19.87
C PRO A 123 -0.76 16.06 18.87
N SER A 124 0.50 16.48 18.92
CA SER A 124 1.07 17.45 17.97
C SER A 124 1.21 16.90 16.56
N ALA A 125 1.28 15.58 16.36
CA ALA A 125 1.39 14.97 15.04
C ALA A 125 0.10 15.10 14.23
N CYS A 126 -1.06 15.14 14.89
CA CYS A 126 -2.37 15.24 14.23
C CYS A 126 -2.94 16.67 14.22
N ARG A 127 -2.17 17.67 14.71
CA ARG A 127 -2.59 19.08 14.65
C ARG A 127 -2.26 19.67 13.30
N ALA A 128 -3.29 19.97 12.51
CA ALA A 128 -3.11 20.76 11.30
C ALA A 128 -2.64 22.18 11.65
N THR A 129 -1.70 22.70 10.86
CA THR A 129 -1.20 24.08 10.99
C THR A 129 -2.15 25.11 10.39
N ASN A 130 -3.09 24.66 9.55
CA ASN A 130 -4.12 25.49 8.93
C ASN A 130 -5.52 25.03 9.39
N PHE A 131 -6.39 25.99 9.69
CA PHE A 131 -7.80 25.70 9.98
C PHE A 131 -8.46 25.02 8.77
N GLY A 132 -8.94 23.79 8.95
CA GLY A 132 -9.74 23.06 7.96
C GLY A 132 -9.05 21.87 7.27
N SER A 133 -7.73 21.71 7.39
CA SER A 133 -7.06 20.48 6.94
C SER A 133 -7.14 19.40 8.02
N GLN A 134 -7.50 18.17 7.67
CA GLN A 134 -7.44 17.03 8.58
C GLN A 134 -6.19 16.20 8.26
N ILE A 135 -5.35 15.98 9.25
CA ILE A 135 -4.23 15.03 9.15
C ILE A 135 -4.81 13.65 9.43
N LEU A 136 -4.56 12.69 8.53
CA LEU A 136 -5.02 11.31 8.70
C LEU A 136 -3.95 10.47 9.41
N ALA A 137 -2.70 10.64 9.03
CA ALA A 137 -1.59 9.99 9.71
C ALA A 137 -0.33 10.86 9.61
N THR A 138 0.71 10.48 10.33
CA THR A 138 2.02 11.12 10.23
C THR A 138 3.13 10.13 10.60
N MET A 139 4.15 10.07 9.75
CA MET A 139 5.39 9.38 10.01
C MET A 139 6.36 10.28 10.77
N VAL A 140 6.55 10.00 12.05
CA VAL A 140 7.51 10.68 12.92
C VAL A 140 8.84 9.90 12.90
N ASN A 141 9.95 10.64 12.82
CA ASN A 141 11.31 10.06 12.77
C ASN A 141 11.53 9.10 11.59
N GLY A 142 10.91 9.38 10.42
CA GLY A 142 11.07 8.61 9.18
C GLY A 142 12.50 8.54 8.61
N HIS A 143 13.48 9.18 9.26
CA HIS A 143 14.91 9.05 8.92
C HIS A 143 15.64 8.02 9.80
N THR A 144 14.95 7.40 10.77
CA THR A 144 15.52 6.44 11.72
C THR A 144 15.13 4.99 11.36
N GLN A 145 15.77 4.00 12.00
CA GLN A 145 15.46 2.58 11.80
C GLN A 145 14.17 2.12 12.50
N THR A 146 13.64 2.93 13.43
CA THR A 146 12.47 2.62 14.24
C THR A 146 11.53 3.82 14.26
N PRO A 147 10.91 4.16 13.11
CA PRO A 147 10.04 5.31 13.04
C PRO A 147 8.73 5.05 13.80
N THR A 148 8.01 6.12 14.11
CA THR A 148 6.68 6.04 14.73
C THR A 148 5.64 6.53 13.74
N MET A 149 4.68 5.68 13.41
CA MET A 149 3.50 6.07 12.65
C MET A 149 2.38 6.44 13.62
N VAL A 150 1.92 7.68 13.55
CA VAL A 150 0.78 8.17 14.32
C VAL A 150 -0.45 8.11 13.42
N ILE A 151 -1.48 7.34 13.81
CA ILE A 151 -2.78 7.33 13.13
C ILE A 151 -3.71 8.28 13.87
N CYS A 152 -4.24 9.27 13.16
CA CYS A 152 -5.14 10.29 13.69
C CYS A 152 -6.59 9.83 13.65
N ASP A 153 -7.44 10.41 14.49
CA ASP A 153 -8.84 9.99 14.61
C ASP A 153 -9.61 10.15 13.29
N ALA A 154 -9.27 11.17 12.50
CA ALA A 154 -9.86 11.41 11.19
C ALA A 154 -9.63 10.26 10.19
N ALA A 155 -8.56 9.48 10.34
CA ALA A 155 -8.25 8.38 9.42
C ALA A 155 -9.28 7.26 9.49
N PHE A 156 -9.87 7.06 10.67
CA PHE A 156 -10.81 5.96 10.91
C PHE A 156 -12.15 6.17 10.19
N TYR A 157 -12.45 7.37 9.68
CA TYR A 157 -13.62 7.62 8.82
C TYR A 157 -13.45 7.05 7.41
N ASN A 158 -12.28 6.48 7.08
CA ASN A 158 -12.01 5.86 5.79
C ASN A 158 -12.17 4.33 5.89
N GLY A 159 -12.98 3.76 5.01
CA GLY A 159 -13.12 2.32 4.88
C GLY A 159 -11.84 1.61 4.43
N GLY A 160 -11.91 0.29 4.41
CA GLY A 160 -10.89 -0.57 3.83
C GLY A 160 -11.29 -0.99 2.43
N ILE A 161 -10.36 -1.59 1.71
CA ILE A 161 -10.64 -2.22 0.42
C ILE A 161 -11.56 -3.42 0.68
N ASP A 162 -12.82 -3.32 0.25
CA ASP A 162 -13.88 -4.31 0.44
C ASP A 162 -14.19 -4.63 1.92
N LYS A 163 -13.89 -3.69 2.84
CA LYS A 163 -14.08 -3.88 4.29
C LYS A 163 -14.74 -2.66 4.92
N SER A 164 -15.88 -2.89 5.56
CA SER A 164 -16.56 -1.91 6.41
C SER A 164 -16.18 -2.07 7.88
N TYR A 165 -16.44 -1.04 8.68
CA TYR A 165 -16.16 -1.00 10.11
C TYR A 165 -17.33 -0.38 10.87
N GLY A 166 -17.73 -0.98 12.00
CA GLY A 166 -18.81 -0.46 12.85
C GLY A 166 -20.21 -0.51 12.20
N CYS A 167 -20.41 -1.35 11.18
CA CYS A 167 -21.70 -1.50 10.48
C CYS A 167 -22.53 -2.70 10.95
N ASP A 168 -21.98 -3.54 11.82
CA ASP A 168 -22.68 -4.72 12.34
C ASP A 168 -23.51 -4.32 13.56
N GLU A 169 -24.82 -4.59 13.53
CA GLU A 169 -25.77 -4.30 14.62
C GLU A 169 -25.44 -5.02 15.95
N HIS A 170 -24.49 -5.96 15.92
CA HIS A 170 -24.04 -6.74 17.07
C HIS A 170 -22.69 -6.30 17.66
N ASP A 171 -22.04 -5.28 17.09
CA ASP A 171 -20.84 -4.70 17.70
C ASP A 171 -21.25 -3.76 18.85
N THR A 172 -21.35 -4.34 20.06
CA THR A 172 -21.70 -3.63 21.29
C THR A 172 -20.52 -2.90 21.92
N SER A 173 -19.39 -2.76 21.21
CA SER A 173 -18.28 -1.95 21.70
C SER A 173 -18.73 -0.49 21.76
N GLN A 174 -19.08 -0.04 22.97
CA GLN A 174 -19.44 1.35 23.30
C GLN A 174 -18.27 2.33 23.12
N ASP A 175 -17.10 1.83 22.67
CA ASP A 175 -15.93 2.64 22.41
C ASP A 175 -16.08 3.38 21.07
N LEU A 176 -16.75 4.54 21.20
CA LEU A 176 -16.65 5.73 20.36
C LEU A 176 -17.36 5.63 19.01
N CYS A 177 -18.60 6.17 19.01
CA CYS A 177 -19.43 6.83 17.98
C CYS A 177 -18.88 7.06 16.55
N MET A 178 -18.12 6.12 16.00
CA MET A 178 -17.81 6.06 14.59
C MET A 178 -18.95 5.26 13.98
N GLY A 179 -20.03 5.94 13.61
CA GLY A 179 -21.12 5.29 12.87
C GLY A 179 -20.56 4.49 11.68
N CYS A 180 -21.35 3.55 11.16
CA CYS A 180 -20.97 2.65 10.07
C CYS A 180 -20.06 3.32 9.02
N VAL A 181 -18.81 2.86 8.95
CA VAL A 181 -17.82 3.28 7.96
C VAL A 181 -17.90 2.28 6.80
N PRO A 182 -18.43 2.67 5.63
CA PRO A 182 -18.65 1.74 4.52
C PRO A 182 -17.31 1.27 3.91
N ALA A 183 -17.35 0.10 3.30
CA ALA A 183 -16.25 -0.39 2.49
C ALA A 183 -16.01 0.50 1.26
N VAL A 184 -14.75 0.62 0.86
CA VAL A 184 -14.41 1.15 -0.47
C VAL A 184 -14.43 -0.01 -1.46
N THR A 185 -15.26 0.10 -2.49
CA THR A 185 -15.53 -0.92 -3.51
C THR A 185 -15.56 -0.29 -4.90
N CYS A 186 -15.58 -1.10 -5.96
CA CYS A 186 -15.78 -0.60 -7.32
C CYS A 186 -17.05 0.25 -7.50
N GLN A 187 -18.11 -0.03 -6.73
CA GLN A 187 -19.32 0.79 -6.76
C GLN A 187 -19.11 2.15 -6.10
N SER A 188 -18.40 2.20 -4.96
CA SER A 188 -18.22 3.44 -4.20
C SER A 188 -17.20 4.38 -4.85
N VAL A 189 -16.17 3.85 -5.52
CA VAL A 189 -15.17 4.68 -6.23
C VAL A 189 -15.73 5.31 -7.52
N GLY A 190 -16.89 4.85 -8.00
CA GLY A 190 -17.53 5.33 -9.22
C GLY A 190 -16.90 4.75 -10.49
N GLN A 191 -17.12 5.39 -11.64
CA GLN A 191 -16.75 4.82 -12.95
C GLN A 191 -15.96 5.73 -13.89
N SER A 192 -15.66 6.98 -13.52
CA SER A 192 -15.11 7.91 -14.53
C SER A 192 -13.88 8.70 -14.12
N ARG A 193 -13.59 8.85 -12.82
CA ARG A 193 -12.55 9.77 -12.34
C ARG A 193 -11.86 9.30 -11.07
N VAL A 194 -10.55 9.56 -10.97
CA VAL A 194 -9.84 9.45 -9.70
C VAL A 194 -10.41 10.50 -8.74
N SER A 195 -10.80 10.08 -7.54
CA SER A 195 -11.46 10.94 -6.55
C SER A 195 -11.12 10.52 -5.12
N LEU A 196 -11.50 11.34 -4.14
CA LEU A 196 -11.40 11.01 -2.72
C LEU A 196 -12.18 9.76 -2.32
N ALA A 197 -13.14 9.30 -3.13
CA ALA A 197 -13.85 8.05 -2.86
C ALA A 197 -12.95 6.80 -2.92
N MET A 198 -11.75 6.91 -3.51
CA MET A 198 -10.72 5.85 -3.53
C MET A 198 -9.85 5.82 -2.27
N LEU A 199 -9.97 6.84 -1.40
CA LEU A 199 -9.16 6.96 -0.20
C LEU A 199 -9.56 5.89 0.82
N THR A 200 -8.57 5.20 1.37
CA THR A 200 -8.73 4.17 2.38
C THR A 200 -7.72 4.42 3.49
N LEU A 201 -7.91 3.81 4.67
CA LEU A 201 -6.83 3.81 5.66
C LEU A 201 -5.57 3.13 5.10
N GLY A 202 -5.72 2.12 4.24
CA GLY A 202 -4.59 1.45 3.60
C GLY A 202 -3.80 2.35 2.66
N SER A 203 -4.46 3.19 1.87
CA SER A 203 -3.74 4.16 1.02
C SER A 203 -3.11 5.28 1.84
N THR A 204 -3.71 5.68 2.95
CA THR A 204 -3.09 6.60 3.93
C THR A 204 -1.83 5.99 4.55
N ILE A 205 -1.88 4.72 4.96
CA ILE A 205 -0.69 4.03 5.48
C ILE A 205 0.39 3.92 4.40
N LEU A 206 0.02 3.58 3.16
CA LEU A 206 0.96 3.53 2.04
C LEU A 206 1.67 4.88 1.83
N HIS A 207 0.92 5.98 1.86
CA HIS A 207 1.45 7.35 1.84
C HIS A 207 2.54 7.52 2.92
N GLU A 208 2.23 7.22 4.18
CA GLU A 208 3.17 7.37 5.28
C GLU A 208 4.42 6.48 5.18
N LEU A 209 4.28 5.26 4.62
CA LEU A 209 5.42 4.38 4.39
C LEU A 209 6.46 5.02 3.46
N THR A 210 6.04 5.89 2.54
CA THR A 210 6.98 6.60 1.66
C THR A 210 7.80 7.67 2.37
N HIS A 211 7.37 8.18 3.53
CA HIS A 211 8.20 9.07 4.33
C HIS A 211 9.36 8.35 5.03
N TRP A 212 9.36 7.01 5.05
CA TRP A 212 10.41 6.25 5.70
C TRP A 212 11.59 5.97 4.76
N LYS A 213 12.74 6.60 5.06
CA LYS A 213 13.97 6.51 4.26
C LYS A 213 14.42 5.06 3.97
N GLU A 214 14.23 4.14 4.90
CA GLU A 214 14.64 2.73 4.71
C GLU A 214 13.79 1.98 3.67
N LEU A 215 12.58 2.47 3.38
CA LEU A 215 11.71 1.92 2.33
C LEU A 215 11.83 2.65 1.00
N MET A 216 12.47 3.83 1.00
CA MET A 216 12.58 4.68 -0.17
C MET A 216 14.03 4.77 -0.64
N PRO A 217 14.42 3.98 -1.66
CA PRO A 217 15.80 3.93 -2.15
C PRO A 217 16.30 5.28 -2.71
N ASN A 218 15.40 6.19 -3.05
CA ASN A 218 15.71 7.54 -3.55
C ASN A 218 15.70 8.61 -2.44
N GLY A 219 15.69 8.19 -1.17
CA GLY A 219 15.51 9.06 -0.02
C GLY A 219 14.04 9.20 0.37
N LYS A 220 13.80 9.77 1.56
CA LYS A 220 12.43 10.01 2.05
C LYS A 220 11.67 10.93 1.08
N THR A 221 10.36 10.71 0.96
CA THR A 221 9.46 11.69 0.35
C THR A 221 9.05 12.73 1.40
N ASP A 222 8.57 13.88 0.94
CA ASP A 222 7.97 14.94 1.76
C ASP A 222 6.50 15.14 1.33
N ASP A 223 5.69 15.76 2.21
CA ASP A 223 4.33 16.21 1.88
C ASP A 223 4.41 17.49 1.06
N LEU A 224 4.83 17.37 -0.19
CA LEU A 224 5.01 18.53 -1.05
C LEU A 224 3.66 19.09 -1.51
N THR A 225 2.55 18.38 -1.34
CA THR A 225 1.24 18.74 -1.89
C THR A 225 0.12 18.46 -0.91
N THR A 226 -0.93 19.28 -0.93
CA THR A 226 -2.09 19.13 -0.02
C THR A 226 -3.34 18.61 -0.72
N THR A 227 -3.31 18.51 -2.06
CA THR A 227 -4.45 18.10 -2.87
C THR A 227 -4.04 17.08 -3.93
N MET A 228 -4.99 16.27 -4.40
CA MET A 228 -4.81 15.35 -5.55
C MET A 228 -4.29 16.07 -6.79
N LYS A 229 -4.84 17.25 -7.08
CA LYS A 229 -4.43 18.07 -8.22
C LYS A 229 -2.96 18.48 -8.10
N GLU A 230 -2.52 18.93 -6.92
CA GLU A 230 -1.12 19.24 -6.68
C GLU A 230 -0.24 17.99 -6.73
N ALA A 231 -0.71 16.84 -6.20
CA ALA A 231 0.04 15.59 -6.27
C ALA A 231 0.32 15.13 -7.71
N ARG A 232 -0.57 15.46 -8.65
CA ARG A 232 -0.41 15.17 -10.08
C ARG A 232 0.56 16.13 -10.79
N TYR A 233 0.41 17.42 -10.54
CA TYR A 233 1.17 18.46 -11.25
C TYR A 233 2.44 18.88 -10.51
N GLY A 234 2.78 18.25 -9.39
CA GLY A 234 3.73 18.82 -8.45
C GLY A 234 3.12 20.03 -7.72
N ASN A 235 3.73 20.42 -6.60
CA ASN A 235 3.27 21.58 -5.86
C ASN A 235 3.22 22.81 -6.78
N SER A 236 2.03 23.37 -6.98
CA SER A 236 1.85 24.60 -7.76
C SER A 236 2.67 25.77 -7.19
N LYS A 237 2.95 25.77 -5.88
CA LYS A 237 3.82 26.73 -5.19
C LYS A 237 5.32 26.51 -5.46
N LEU A 238 5.71 25.34 -5.98
CA LEU A 238 7.08 25.02 -6.42
C LEU A 238 7.22 25.01 -7.95
N GLY A 239 6.28 25.61 -8.69
CA GLY A 239 6.37 25.76 -10.14
C GLY A 239 5.82 24.59 -10.97
N GLY A 240 5.11 23.63 -10.36
CA GLY A 240 4.29 22.66 -11.10
C GLY A 240 5.07 21.67 -12.00
N ASP A 241 6.31 21.33 -11.63
CA ASP A 241 7.11 20.34 -12.36
C ASP A 241 6.97 18.95 -11.73
N LYS A 242 6.65 17.95 -12.56
CA LYS A 242 6.66 16.52 -12.22
C LYS A 242 8.01 16.05 -11.71
N ALA A 243 9.10 16.81 -11.93
CA ALA A 243 10.42 16.52 -11.38
C ALA A 243 10.41 16.28 -9.86
N ASN A 244 9.47 16.91 -9.12
CA ASN A 244 9.34 16.72 -7.68
C ASN A 244 8.38 15.59 -7.27
N ALA A 245 7.65 14.98 -8.22
CA ALA A 245 6.66 13.95 -7.90
C ALA A 245 7.29 12.69 -7.28
N ILE A 246 8.50 12.32 -7.72
CA ILE A 246 9.28 11.23 -7.12
C ILE A 246 9.62 11.48 -5.64
N HIS A 247 9.57 12.73 -5.17
CA HIS A 247 9.79 13.12 -3.78
C HIS A 247 8.48 13.44 -3.04
N ASN A 248 7.31 13.23 -3.65
CA ASN A 248 6.03 13.57 -3.08
C ASN A 248 5.24 12.31 -2.70
N ALA A 249 4.97 12.13 -1.42
CA ALA A 249 4.30 10.94 -0.90
C ALA A 249 2.89 10.73 -1.48
N GLN A 250 2.12 11.81 -1.69
CA GLN A 250 0.80 11.73 -2.31
C GLN A 250 0.85 11.25 -3.77
N SER A 251 1.93 11.52 -4.51
CA SER A 251 2.07 11.01 -5.88
C SER A 251 2.12 9.47 -5.88
N TYR A 252 2.80 8.85 -4.92
CA TYR A 252 2.80 7.40 -4.74
C TYR A 252 1.44 6.86 -4.32
N GLN A 253 0.78 7.52 -3.36
CA GLN A 253 -0.54 7.15 -2.87
C GLN A 253 -1.57 7.10 -4.01
N TRP A 254 -1.69 8.20 -4.77
CA TRP A 254 -2.70 8.32 -5.80
C TRP A 254 -2.39 7.48 -7.04
N PHE A 255 -1.11 7.33 -7.37
CA PHE A 255 -0.69 6.38 -8.38
C PHE A 255 -1.11 4.95 -8.04
N ALA A 256 -0.82 4.48 -6.83
CA ALA A 256 -1.19 3.14 -6.40
C ALA A 256 -2.72 2.95 -6.33
N ASN A 257 -3.47 3.95 -5.85
CA ASN A 257 -4.94 3.93 -5.85
C ASN A 257 -5.49 3.81 -7.27
N GLN A 258 -5.08 4.68 -8.20
CA GLN A 258 -5.58 4.65 -9.57
C GLN A 258 -5.23 3.33 -10.25
N MET A 259 -4.00 2.85 -10.09
CA MET A 259 -3.55 1.57 -10.65
C MET A 259 -4.35 0.39 -10.12
N TYR A 260 -4.52 0.31 -8.79
CA TYR A 260 -5.26 -0.76 -8.14
C TYR A 260 -6.73 -0.77 -8.59
N TRP A 261 -7.44 0.36 -8.47
CA TRP A 261 -8.85 0.42 -8.80
C TRP A 261 -9.11 0.28 -10.30
N SER A 262 -8.22 0.80 -11.17
CA SER A 262 -8.35 0.58 -12.61
C SER A 262 -8.25 -0.90 -12.98
N TRP A 263 -7.40 -1.65 -12.29
CA TRP A 263 -7.26 -3.08 -12.51
C TRP A 263 -8.43 -3.87 -11.89
N GLU A 264 -8.74 -3.63 -10.62
CA GLU A 264 -9.78 -4.34 -9.88
C GLU A 264 -11.18 -4.14 -10.49
N CYS A 265 -11.46 -2.92 -10.97
CA CYS A 265 -12.78 -2.57 -11.52
C CYS A 265 -12.84 -2.64 -13.04
N GLU A 266 -11.72 -2.92 -13.72
CA GLU A 266 -11.60 -2.90 -15.18
C GLU A 266 -12.03 -1.54 -15.81
N VAL A 267 -11.68 -0.43 -15.15
CA VAL A 267 -12.09 0.94 -15.53
C VAL A 267 -10.87 1.83 -15.74
N ASP A 268 -10.84 2.58 -16.84
CA ASP A 268 -9.93 3.72 -16.98
C ASP A 268 -10.56 4.97 -16.34
N PHE A 269 -10.12 5.28 -15.11
CA PHE A 269 -10.59 6.44 -14.35
C PHE A 269 -10.02 7.78 -14.89
N GLY A 270 -9.24 7.79 -15.97
CA GLY A 270 -8.77 9.03 -16.59
C GLY A 270 -8.04 9.97 -15.62
N ASN A 271 -8.47 11.24 -15.60
CA ASN A 271 -7.80 12.31 -14.86
C ASN A 271 -8.36 12.49 -13.43
N PRO A 272 -7.51 12.84 -12.44
CA PRO A 272 -7.96 13.30 -11.11
C PRO A 272 -8.85 14.54 -11.16
N GLN A 273 -9.84 14.59 -10.25
CA GLN A 273 -10.63 15.80 -9.96
C GLN A 273 -10.04 16.61 -8.81
#